data_AF-A0A8J6XX31-F1
#
_entry.id   AF-A0A8J6XX31-F1
#
_cell.length_a   1.000
_cell.length_b   1.000
_cell.length_c   1.000
_cell.angle_alpha   90.00
_cell.angle_beta   90.00
_cell.angle_gamma   90.00
#
_symmetry.space_group_name_H-M   'P 1'
#
loop_
_entity.id
_entity.type
_entity.pdbx_description
1 polymer ?
#
loop_
_entity_poly.entity_id
_entity_poly.type
_entity_poly.pdbx_seq_one_letter_code
_entity_poly.pdbx_strand_id
1 'polypeptide(L)'
;LRPDLGSWEAATVVLQWAADRVVIDTADTGPQDASSVLERGRGRCSGLANAAVALLRAAGFEARTISGLLIGDAGAIPHRWLECRLPGAGWVATDPTLGLWTVTPRHLTYAATVLTVPDIRVIDAETDGLERLPRHDGRVVRPNRGADLVCRLPTRWRERPPVAVLRGGGGEVRRTRLDPEARFSDLLPGRWVLEVEVGGLVVERRAFVLRSGDVHSYTVQPLKEGRNRS
;
A
#
# COMPACT_ATOMS: atom_id res chain seq x y z
N LEU A 1 18.03 -6.29 -6.29
CA LEU A 1 17.47 -5.07 -5.68
C LEU A 1 18.42 -3.92 -5.95
N ARG A 2 17.93 -2.68 -6.12
CA ARG A 2 18.84 -1.54 -6.23
C ARG A 2 19.49 -1.27 -4.85
N PRO A 3 20.79 -0.94 -4.78
CA PRO A 3 21.51 -0.81 -3.51
C PRO A 3 21.07 0.40 -2.66
N ASP A 4 20.36 1.36 -3.24
CA ASP A 4 19.88 2.58 -2.60
C ASP A 4 18.51 2.44 -1.91
N LEU A 5 17.84 1.29 -2.06
CA LEU A 5 16.53 1.07 -1.44
C LEU A 5 16.65 0.93 0.07
N GLY A 6 15.83 1.68 0.82
CA GLY A 6 15.61 1.45 2.24
C GLY A 6 15.06 0.05 2.49
N SER A 7 15.32 -0.51 3.68
CA SER A 7 14.95 -1.91 3.99
C SER A 7 13.46 -2.19 3.84
N TRP A 8 12.59 -1.22 4.18
CA TRP A 8 11.15 -1.36 4.00
C TRP A 8 10.78 -1.41 2.51
N GLU A 9 11.31 -0.49 1.70
CA GLU A 9 11.09 -0.48 0.25
C GLU A 9 11.62 -1.75 -0.41
N ALA A 10 12.82 -2.19 -0.05
CA ALA A 10 13.42 -3.41 -0.54
C ALA A 10 12.56 -4.64 -0.24
N ALA A 11 12.10 -4.81 1.00
CA ALA A 11 11.22 -5.92 1.37
C ALA A 11 9.89 -5.84 0.60
N THR A 12 9.32 -4.64 0.46
CA THR A 12 8.04 -4.43 -0.24
C THR A 12 8.13 -4.81 -1.71
N VAL A 13 9.22 -4.43 -2.39
CA VAL A 13 9.45 -4.80 -3.80
C VAL A 13 9.55 -6.32 -3.95
N VAL A 14 10.22 -7.01 -3.02
CA VAL A 14 10.29 -8.48 -3.03
C VAL A 14 8.91 -9.11 -2.84
N LEU A 15 8.15 -8.65 -1.85
CA LEU A 15 6.79 -9.13 -1.57
C LEU A 15 5.87 -8.94 -2.78
N GLN A 16 5.86 -7.74 -3.36
CA GLN A 16 5.07 -7.42 -4.54
C GLN A 16 5.48 -8.26 -5.74
N TRP A 17 6.78 -8.44 -5.97
CA TRP A 17 7.25 -9.31 -7.06
C TRP A 17 6.72 -10.74 -6.90
N ALA A 18 6.75 -11.30 -5.68
CA ALA A 18 6.24 -12.65 -5.44
C ALA A 18 4.73 -12.73 -5.70
N ALA A 19 3.96 -11.77 -5.18
CA ALA A 19 2.51 -11.69 -5.39
C ALA A 19 2.14 -11.51 -6.88
N ASP A 20 3.00 -10.83 -7.64
CA ASP A 20 2.78 -10.56 -9.07
C ASP A 20 3.14 -11.72 -9.98
N ARG A 21 4.10 -12.55 -9.57
CA ARG A 21 4.66 -13.62 -10.41
C ARG A 21 4.12 -15.00 -10.09
N VAL A 22 3.42 -15.16 -8.96
CA VAL A 22 2.84 -16.43 -8.56
C VAL A 22 1.32 -16.31 -8.56
N VAL A 23 0.68 -16.98 -9.51
CA VAL A 23 -0.78 -17.10 -9.56
C VAL A 23 -1.24 -18.06 -8.47
N ILE A 24 -2.24 -17.63 -7.67
CA ILE A 24 -2.89 -18.53 -6.71
C ILE A 24 -3.80 -19.50 -7.44
N ASP A 25 -3.51 -20.79 -7.27
CA ASP A 25 -4.30 -21.91 -7.77
C ASP A 25 -4.54 -22.89 -6.61
N THR A 26 -5.77 -22.92 -6.09
CA THR A 26 -6.15 -23.78 -4.96
C THR A 26 -6.20 -25.26 -5.34
N ALA A 27 -6.30 -25.58 -6.63
CA ALA A 27 -6.31 -26.95 -7.15
C ALA A 27 -4.89 -27.46 -7.51
N ASP A 28 -3.85 -26.64 -7.34
CA ASP A 28 -2.48 -27.04 -7.68
C ASP A 28 -2.00 -28.21 -6.81
N THR A 29 -1.72 -29.33 -7.48
CA THR A 29 -1.22 -30.58 -6.88
C THR A 29 0.30 -30.69 -6.91
N GLY A 30 1.00 -29.74 -7.54
CA GLY A 30 2.45 -29.75 -7.62
C GLY A 30 3.14 -29.51 -6.27
N PRO A 31 4.47 -29.73 -6.20
CA PRO A 31 5.26 -29.36 -5.02
C PRO A 31 5.10 -27.87 -4.70
N GLN A 32 4.94 -27.57 -3.41
CA GLN A 32 4.72 -26.22 -2.89
C GLN A 32 5.98 -25.59 -2.28
N ASP A 33 7.15 -26.18 -2.49
CA ASP A 33 8.42 -25.55 -2.13
C ASP A 33 8.69 -24.32 -3.00
N ALA A 34 9.54 -23.42 -2.49
CA ALA A 34 9.80 -22.14 -3.13
C ALA A 34 10.32 -22.28 -4.57
N SER A 35 11.30 -23.16 -4.80
CA SER A 35 11.89 -23.39 -6.13
C SER A 35 10.83 -23.83 -7.14
N SER A 36 10.06 -24.87 -6.80
CA SER A 36 9.04 -25.43 -7.69
C SER A 36 7.93 -24.42 -8.03
N VAL A 37 7.51 -23.62 -7.05
CA VAL A 37 6.45 -22.61 -7.25
C VAL A 37 6.97 -21.43 -8.08
N LEU A 38 8.19 -20.97 -7.82
CA LEU A 38 8.81 -19.88 -8.58
C LEU A 38 9.06 -20.26 -10.04
N GLU A 39 9.50 -21.49 -10.28
CA GLU A 39 9.72 -22.02 -11.64
C GLU A 39 8.38 -22.14 -12.39
N ARG A 40 7.33 -22.64 -11.72
CA ARG A 40 6.01 -22.87 -12.33
C ARG A 40 5.16 -21.60 -12.44
N GLY A 41 5.45 -20.56 -11.67
CA GLY A 41 4.68 -19.31 -11.63
C GLY A 41 3.26 -19.44 -11.06
N ARG A 42 2.95 -20.56 -10.39
CA ARG A 42 1.66 -20.79 -9.72
C ARG A 42 1.80 -21.71 -8.52
N GLY A 43 0.91 -21.56 -7.55
CA GLY A 43 0.83 -22.43 -6.38
C GLY A 43 -0.36 -22.10 -5.49
N ARG A 44 -0.51 -22.86 -4.40
CA ARG A 44 -1.48 -22.56 -3.35
C ARG A 44 -0.97 -21.40 -2.48
N CYS A 45 -1.79 -20.94 -1.51
CA CYS A 45 -1.36 -19.93 -0.53
C CYS A 45 -0.04 -20.32 0.17
N SER A 46 0.13 -21.61 0.47
CA SER A 46 1.38 -22.14 1.03
C SER A 46 2.57 -22.00 0.11
N GLY A 47 2.39 -22.25 -1.19
CA GLY A 47 3.41 -22.07 -2.20
C GLY A 47 3.86 -20.63 -2.33
N LEU A 48 2.91 -19.69 -2.45
CA LEU A 48 3.21 -18.25 -2.50
C LEU A 48 3.94 -17.78 -1.22
N ALA A 49 3.48 -18.19 -0.04
CA ALA A 49 4.15 -17.84 1.22
C ALA A 49 5.58 -18.39 1.30
N ASN A 50 5.80 -19.64 0.88
CA ASN A 50 7.13 -20.25 0.85
C ASN A 50 8.06 -19.50 -0.14
N ALA A 51 7.57 -19.18 -1.33
CA ALA A 51 8.29 -18.43 -2.34
C ALA A 51 8.67 -17.02 -1.85
N ALA A 52 7.73 -16.29 -1.27
CA ALA A 52 7.96 -14.95 -0.74
C ALA A 52 8.99 -14.96 0.41
N VAL A 53 8.90 -15.91 1.35
CA VAL A 53 9.89 -16.06 2.43
C VAL A 53 11.27 -16.39 1.89
N ALA A 54 11.37 -17.28 0.91
CA ALA A 54 12.65 -17.63 0.30
C ALA A 54 13.31 -16.42 -0.39
N LEU A 55 12.53 -15.62 -1.12
CA LEU A 55 13.01 -14.40 -1.76
C LEU A 55 13.41 -13.32 -0.75
N LEU A 56 12.65 -13.13 0.33
CA LEU A 56 12.99 -12.20 1.41
C LEU A 56 14.31 -12.61 2.09
N ARG A 57 14.50 -13.90 2.36
CA ARG A 57 15.76 -14.42 2.91
C ARG A 57 16.92 -14.23 1.95
N ALA A 58 16.72 -14.48 0.66
CA ALA A 58 17.74 -14.23 -0.36
C ALA A 58 18.11 -12.73 -0.47
N ALA A 59 17.18 -11.83 -0.13
CA ALA A 59 17.40 -10.39 -0.04
C ALA A 59 18.01 -9.94 1.30
N GLY A 60 18.35 -10.85 2.21
CA GLY A 60 19.01 -10.56 3.49
C GLY A 60 18.05 -10.29 4.66
N PHE A 61 16.75 -10.54 4.50
CA PHE A 61 15.78 -10.38 5.58
C PHE A 61 15.58 -11.66 6.37
N GLU A 62 15.33 -11.53 7.68
CA GLU A 62 14.75 -12.61 8.46
C GLU A 62 13.27 -12.71 8.17
N ALA A 63 12.84 -13.82 7.58
CA ALA A 63 11.44 -14.09 7.29
C ALA A 63 11.07 -15.53 7.66
N ARG A 64 9.82 -15.76 8.03
CA ARG A 64 9.27 -17.08 8.36
C ARG A 64 7.83 -17.20 7.90
N THR A 65 7.41 -18.40 7.52
CA THR A 65 6.01 -18.67 7.22
C THR A 65 5.22 -18.87 8.49
N ILE A 66 3.97 -18.40 8.50
CA ILE A 66 3.01 -18.68 9.57
C ILE A 66 1.86 -19.48 8.96
N SER A 67 1.43 -20.53 9.66
CA SER A 67 0.25 -21.32 9.27
C SER A 67 -0.84 -21.15 10.32
N GLY A 68 -2.08 -21.08 9.86
CA GLY A 68 -3.25 -20.87 10.70
C GLY A 68 -4.53 -21.02 9.89
N LEU A 69 -5.55 -20.25 10.27
CA LEU A 69 -6.83 -20.23 9.56
C LEU A 69 -7.12 -18.83 9.01
N LEU A 70 -7.74 -18.79 7.85
CA LEU A 70 -8.36 -17.59 7.30
C LEU A 70 -9.88 -17.74 7.40
N ILE A 71 -10.54 -16.79 8.06
CA ILE A 71 -12.00 -16.74 8.17
C ILE A 71 -12.56 -16.08 6.91
N GLY A 72 -13.18 -16.87 6.05
CA GLY A 72 -13.94 -16.38 4.90
C GLY A 72 -15.44 -16.50 5.12
N ASP A 73 -16.21 -16.03 4.15
CA ASP A 73 -17.69 -16.05 4.21
C ASP A 73 -18.25 -17.49 4.23
N ALA A 74 -17.50 -18.45 3.68
CA ALA A 74 -17.84 -19.88 3.66
C ALA A 74 -17.29 -20.66 4.88
N GLY A 75 -16.66 -19.98 5.85
CA GLY A 75 -16.07 -20.59 7.04
C GLY A 75 -14.54 -20.45 7.12
N ALA A 76 -13.94 -21.17 8.06
CA ALA A 76 -12.51 -21.15 8.30
C ALA A 76 -11.76 -22.13 7.39
N ILE A 77 -10.76 -21.64 6.65
CA ILE A 77 -9.91 -22.47 5.79
C ILE A 77 -8.46 -22.45 6.28
N PRO A 78 -7.72 -23.59 6.18
CA PRO A 78 -6.28 -23.58 6.38
C PRO A 78 -5.61 -22.57 5.46
N HIS A 79 -4.77 -21.72 6.05
CA HIS A 79 -4.09 -20.66 5.32
C HIS A 79 -2.64 -20.50 5.79
N ARG A 80 -1.79 -20.04 4.87
CA ARG A 80 -0.38 -19.78 5.16
C ARG A 80 -0.01 -18.42 4.60
N TRP A 81 0.66 -17.63 5.44
CA TRP A 81 1.20 -16.32 5.10
C TRP A 81 2.64 -16.23 5.63
N LEU A 82 3.15 -15.04 5.94
CA LEU A 82 4.50 -14.87 6.48
C LEU A 82 4.65 -13.71 7.45
N GLU A 83 5.76 -13.75 8.20
CA GLU A 83 6.29 -12.62 8.94
C GLU A 83 7.70 -12.30 8.46
N CYS A 84 8.03 -11.01 8.42
CA CYS A 84 9.37 -10.51 8.10
C CYS A 84 9.85 -9.57 9.20
N ARG A 85 11.10 -9.69 9.62
CA ARG A 85 11.70 -8.78 10.60
C ARG A 85 12.14 -7.50 9.89
N LEU A 86 11.45 -6.39 10.15
CA LEU A 86 11.71 -5.09 9.52
C LEU A 86 12.30 -4.08 10.51
N PRO A 87 13.27 -3.24 10.08
CA PRO A 87 13.90 -2.26 10.96
C PRO A 87 12.88 -1.31 11.60
N GLY A 88 12.98 -1.15 12.92
CA GLY A 88 12.10 -0.29 13.72
C GLY A 88 10.74 -0.90 14.10
N ALA A 89 10.30 -1.99 13.47
CA ALA A 89 9.01 -2.63 13.76
C ALA A 89 9.11 -4.06 14.32
N GLY A 90 10.27 -4.72 14.20
CA GLY A 90 10.39 -6.12 14.61
C GLY A 90 9.68 -7.05 13.62
N TRP A 91 8.99 -8.08 14.11
CA TRP A 91 8.25 -9.02 13.26
C TRP A 91 6.97 -8.39 12.72
N VAL A 92 6.90 -8.21 11.41
CA VAL A 92 5.74 -7.66 10.70
C VAL A 92 5.07 -8.77 9.91
N ALA A 93 3.81 -9.05 10.23
CA ALA A 93 3.00 -10.02 9.51
C ALA A 93 2.47 -9.46 8.18
N THR A 94 2.43 -10.30 7.15
CA THR A 94 1.84 -9.99 5.87
C THR A 94 1.26 -11.23 5.22
N ASP A 95 0.08 -11.09 4.63
CA ASP A 95 -0.41 -12.04 3.65
C ASP A 95 0.00 -11.60 2.23
N PRO A 96 0.89 -12.35 1.56
CA PRO A 96 1.32 -12.01 0.20
C PRO A 96 0.17 -12.03 -0.82
N THR A 97 -0.96 -12.69 -0.52
CA THR A 97 -2.16 -12.64 -1.37
C THR A 97 -2.85 -11.27 -1.34
N LEU A 98 -2.65 -10.49 -0.27
CA LEU A 98 -3.16 -9.12 -0.15
C LEU A 98 -2.21 -8.07 -0.76
N GLY A 99 -0.94 -8.43 -0.98
CA GLY A 99 0.08 -7.53 -1.54
C GLY A 99 0.47 -6.36 -0.63
N LEU A 100 0.16 -6.43 0.67
CA LEU A 100 0.35 -5.37 1.65
C LEU A 100 0.98 -5.94 2.94
N TRP A 101 1.81 -5.16 3.63
CA TRP A 101 2.36 -5.48 4.96
C TRP A 101 1.29 -5.47 6.06
N THR A 102 0.29 -6.34 5.92
CA THR A 102 -0.83 -6.49 6.85
C THR A 102 -1.36 -7.92 6.84
N VAL A 103 -1.97 -8.27 7.96
CA VAL A 103 -2.95 -9.35 8.08
C VAL A 103 -4.20 -8.76 8.71
N THR A 104 -5.35 -9.33 8.41
CA THR A 104 -6.63 -8.85 8.93
C THR A 104 -7.01 -9.63 10.19
N PRO A 105 -8.01 -9.17 10.98
CA PRO A 105 -8.56 -9.95 12.09
C PRO A 105 -9.10 -11.33 11.69
N ARG A 106 -9.27 -11.58 10.38
CA ARG A 106 -9.66 -12.88 9.83
C ARG A 106 -8.51 -13.90 9.81
N HIS A 107 -7.27 -13.51 10.13
CA HIS A 107 -6.11 -14.39 10.21
C HIS A 107 -5.93 -14.89 11.64
N LEU A 108 -6.29 -16.14 11.89
CA LEU A 108 -6.12 -16.77 13.19
C LEU A 108 -4.82 -17.56 13.24
N THR A 109 -3.89 -17.10 14.08
CA THR A 109 -2.63 -17.78 14.36
C THR A 109 -2.85 -18.85 15.43
N TYR A 110 -2.10 -19.94 15.36
CA TYR A 110 -2.08 -20.97 16.39
C TYR A 110 -0.64 -21.19 16.85
N ALA A 111 -0.47 -21.57 18.11
CA ALA A 111 0.84 -21.87 18.68
C ALA A 111 1.49 -23.11 18.03
N ALA A 112 0.69 -23.98 17.40
CA ALA A 112 1.12 -25.17 16.68
C ALA A 112 0.37 -25.30 15.36
N THR A 113 0.91 -26.11 14.44
CA THR A 113 0.25 -26.44 13.17
C THR A 113 -1.15 -26.98 13.41
N VAL A 114 -2.16 -26.39 12.78
CA VAL A 114 -3.54 -26.86 12.84
C VAL A 114 -3.65 -28.15 12.02
N LEU A 115 -3.73 -29.29 12.70
CA LEU A 115 -3.94 -30.61 12.07
C LEU A 115 -5.43 -30.90 11.86
N THR A 116 -6.28 -30.33 12.71
CA THR A 116 -7.73 -30.44 12.65
C THR A 116 -8.31 -29.05 12.77
N VAL A 117 -9.09 -28.61 11.79
CA VAL A 117 -9.78 -27.31 11.84
C VAL A 117 -10.84 -27.40 12.95
N PRO A 118 -10.78 -26.54 13.99
CA PRO A 118 -11.81 -26.51 15.02
C PRO A 118 -13.14 -26.03 14.42
N ASP A 119 -14.25 -26.40 15.06
CA ASP A 119 -15.55 -25.83 14.71
C ASP A 119 -15.55 -24.34 15.04
N ILE A 120 -15.66 -23.51 14.01
CA ILE A 120 -15.64 -22.05 14.13
C ILE A 120 -16.96 -21.52 13.64
N ARG A 121 -17.69 -20.89 14.57
CA ARG A 121 -18.92 -20.15 14.26
C ARG A 121 -18.64 -18.66 14.27
N VAL A 122 -18.80 -18.04 13.11
CA VAL A 122 -18.80 -16.57 12.98
C VAL A 122 -20.13 -16.05 13.52
N ILE A 123 -20.10 -15.29 14.61
CA ILE A 123 -21.30 -14.67 15.22
C ILE A 123 -21.65 -13.37 14.50
N ASP A 124 -20.62 -12.56 14.22
CA ASP A 124 -20.69 -11.34 13.44
C ASP A 124 -19.38 -11.17 12.67
N ALA A 125 -19.45 -10.63 11.45
CA ALA A 125 -18.29 -10.40 10.61
C ALA A 125 -18.40 -9.03 9.95
N GLU A 126 -17.64 -8.07 10.46
CA GLU A 126 -17.43 -6.81 9.77
C GLU A 126 -16.49 -7.01 8.55
N THR A 127 -16.48 -5.99 7.67
CA THR A 127 -15.46 -5.88 6.63
C THR A 127 -14.09 -5.74 7.29
N ASP A 128 -13.06 -6.24 6.62
CA ASP A 128 -11.70 -6.20 7.16
C ASP A 128 -11.06 -4.79 7.11
N GLY A 129 -11.78 -3.80 6.58
CA GLY A 129 -11.36 -2.42 6.48
C GLY A 129 -10.43 -2.16 5.29
N LEU A 130 -10.02 -3.20 4.55
CA LEU A 130 -9.13 -3.06 3.39
C LEU A 130 -9.82 -2.32 2.23
N GLU A 131 -11.16 -2.31 2.19
CA GLU A 131 -11.95 -1.55 1.22
C GLU A 131 -11.72 -0.04 1.33
N ARG A 132 -11.24 0.44 2.49
CA ARG A 132 -10.97 1.87 2.74
C ARG A 132 -9.58 2.29 2.29
N LEU A 133 -8.72 1.32 1.96
CA LEU A 133 -7.35 1.61 1.56
C LEU A 133 -7.30 2.04 0.08
N PRO A 134 -6.36 2.93 -0.28
CA PRO A 134 -6.15 3.33 -1.66
C PRO A 134 -5.88 2.12 -2.56
N ARG A 135 -6.37 2.19 -3.80
CA ARG A 135 -6.08 1.21 -4.83
C ARG A 135 -5.39 1.84 -6.02
N HIS A 136 -4.41 1.14 -6.55
CA HIS A 136 -3.74 1.47 -7.81
C HIS A 136 -3.77 0.22 -8.70
N ASP A 137 -4.34 0.35 -9.91
CA ASP A 137 -4.58 -0.77 -10.84
C ASP A 137 -5.27 -1.98 -10.19
N GLY A 138 -6.30 -1.71 -9.37
CA GLY A 138 -7.08 -2.73 -8.67
C GLY A 138 -6.43 -3.28 -7.39
N ARG A 139 -5.15 -3.02 -7.15
CA ARG A 139 -4.40 -3.52 -5.98
C ARG A 139 -4.43 -2.54 -4.84
N VAL A 140 -4.59 -3.07 -3.63
CA VAL A 140 -4.47 -2.28 -2.39
C VAL A 140 -3.02 -1.83 -2.24
N VAL A 141 -2.81 -0.54 -2.02
CA VAL A 141 -1.50 0.06 -1.88
C VAL A 141 -1.43 0.94 -0.64
N ARG A 142 -0.29 0.87 0.04
CA ARG A 142 0.05 1.76 1.15
C ARG A 142 1.52 2.13 1.01
N PRO A 143 1.89 3.41 1.16
CA PRO A 143 3.30 3.75 1.20
C PRO A 143 3.92 3.29 2.53
N ASN A 144 5.20 2.88 2.50
CA ASN A 144 5.94 2.55 3.73
C ASN A 144 6.18 3.80 4.58
N ARG A 145 6.99 4.74 4.08
CA ARG A 145 7.21 6.05 4.71
C ARG A 145 6.27 7.15 4.20
N GLY A 146 5.66 6.97 3.04
CA GLY A 146 4.85 8.02 2.39
C GLY A 146 5.70 9.14 1.85
N ALA A 147 5.04 10.17 1.35
CA ALA A 147 5.59 11.50 1.17
C ALA A 147 4.52 12.51 1.57
N ASP A 148 4.96 13.66 2.03
CA ASP A 148 4.10 14.77 2.39
C ASP A 148 4.26 15.91 1.39
N LEU A 149 3.15 16.54 1.03
CA LEU A 149 3.12 17.79 0.28
C LEU A 149 2.26 18.79 1.03
N VAL A 150 2.86 19.95 1.30
CA VAL A 150 2.20 21.07 1.93
C VAL A 150 2.09 22.22 0.93
N CYS A 151 0.88 22.58 0.56
CA CYS A 151 0.58 23.74 -0.28
C CYS A 151 0.15 24.91 0.60
N ARG A 152 0.71 26.09 0.37
CA ARG A 152 0.45 27.31 1.15
C ARG A 152 0.05 28.47 0.26
N LEU A 153 -0.86 29.28 0.75
CA LEU A 153 -1.12 30.60 0.19
C LEU A 153 -0.14 31.62 0.78
N PRO A 154 0.41 32.54 -0.03
CA PRO A 154 1.29 33.60 0.46
C PRO A 154 0.55 34.61 1.36
N THR A 155 -0.77 34.75 1.15
CA THR A 155 -1.65 35.63 1.92
C THR A 155 -3.01 34.94 2.14
N ARG A 156 -3.71 35.30 3.21
CA ARG A 156 -5.07 34.79 3.44
C ARG A 156 -5.99 35.17 2.29
N TRP A 157 -6.71 34.17 1.77
CA TRP A 157 -7.73 34.37 0.75
C TRP A 157 -8.97 34.99 1.38
N ARG A 158 -9.49 36.08 0.80
CA ARG A 158 -10.63 36.82 1.38
C ARG A 158 -11.99 36.35 0.86
N GLU A 159 -12.02 35.64 -0.25
CA GLU A 159 -13.24 35.12 -0.89
C GLU A 159 -13.48 33.65 -0.52
N ARG A 160 -14.23 32.91 -1.35
CA ARG A 160 -14.32 31.45 -1.22
C ARG A 160 -12.91 30.85 -1.32
N PRO A 161 -12.49 30.05 -0.33
CA PRO A 161 -11.13 29.54 -0.26
C PRO A 161 -10.85 28.61 -1.44
N PRO A 162 -9.66 28.69 -2.05
CA PRO A 162 -9.26 27.78 -3.11
C PRO A 162 -9.30 26.33 -2.62
N VAL A 163 -9.41 25.40 -3.57
CA VAL A 163 -9.26 23.97 -3.32
C VAL A 163 -7.93 23.53 -3.92
N ALA A 164 -7.09 22.91 -3.10
CA ALA A 164 -5.93 22.20 -3.60
C ALA A 164 -6.37 20.80 -4.05
N VAL A 165 -6.11 20.47 -5.31
CA VAL A 165 -6.39 19.18 -5.93
C VAL A 165 -5.06 18.55 -6.31
N LEU A 166 -4.76 17.38 -5.75
CA LEU A 166 -3.51 16.67 -5.98
C LEU A 166 -3.81 15.36 -6.72
N ARG A 167 -3.18 15.17 -7.88
CA ARG A 167 -3.40 14.04 -8.79
C ARG A 167 -2.15 13.19 -8.91
N GLY A 168 -2.27 11.91 -8.61
CA GLY A 168 -1.18 10.94 -8.69
C GLY A 168 -1.10 10.28 -10.07
N GLY A 169 0.10 9.81 -10.43
CA GLY A 169 0.31 9.05 -11.66
C GLY A 169 -0.49 7.75 -11.74
N GLY A 170 -1.00 7.27 -10.61
CA GLY A 170 -1.78 6.06 -10.50
C GLY A 170 -3.30 6.23 -10.54
N GLY A 171 -3.77 7.44 -10.89
CA GLY A 171 -5.19 7.79 -10.94
C GLY A 171 -5.75 8.33 -9.62
N GLU A 172 -4.93 8.44 -8.58
CA GLU A 172 -5.36 8.99 -7.30
C GLU A 172 -5.70 10.47 -7.43
N VAL A 173 -6.78 10.89 -6.77
CA VAL A 173 -7.16 12.30 -6.67
C VAL A 173 -7.47 12.62 -5.22
N ARG A 174 -6.71 13.55 -4.64
CA ARG A 174 -6.94 14.07 -3.29
C ARG A 174 -7.33 15.53 -3.37
N ARG A 175 -8.31 15.94 -2.58
CA ARG A 175 -8.79 17.31 -2.53
C ARG A 175 -8.83 17.79 -1.09
N THR A 176 -8.39 19.02 -0.86
CA THR A 176 -8.53 19.65 0.43
C THR A 176 -8.67 21.16 0.27
N ARG A 177 -9.37 21.78 1.23
CA ARG A 177 -9.48 23.23 1.29
C ARG A 177 -8.10 23.83 1.56
N LEU A 178 -7.75 24.87 0.80
CA LEU A 178 -6.49 25.59 0.96
C LEU A 178 -6.76 26.89 1.73
N ASP A 179 -6.53 26.86 3.05
CA ASP A 179 -6.81 28.02 3.92
C ASP A 179 -6.04 27.96 5.27
N PRO A 180 -4.93 28.69 5.41
CA PRO A 180 -4.02 29.12 4.34
C PRO A 180 -3.15 27.95 3.83
N GLU A 181 -3.20 26.80 4.51
CA GLU A 181 -2.40 25.61 4.23
C GLU A 181 -3.31 24.43 3.88
N ALA A 182 -2.89 23.67 2.86
CA ALA A 182 -3.43 22.38 2.48
C ALA A 182 -2.33 21.34 2.65
N ARG A 183 -2.56 20.33 3.48
CA ARG A 183 -1.63 19.23 3.69
C ARG A 183 -2.14 17.95 3.05
N PHE A 184 -1.24 17.29 2.33
CA PHE A 184 -1.42 15.95 1.80
C PHE A 184 -0.33 15.07 2.41
N SER A 185 -0.73 14.02 3.13
CA SER A 185 0.19 13.08 3.77
C SER A 185 -0.02 11.67 3.25
N ASP A 186 0.95 10.79 3.50
CA ASP A 186 0.92 9.38 3.06
C ASP A 186 0.69 9.25 1.54
N LEU A 187 1.40 10.09 0.77
CA LEU A 187 1.41 10.00 -0.69
C LEU A 187 2.32 8.87 -1.15
N LEU A 188 1.92 8.14 -2.19
CA LEU A 188 2.81 7.19 -2.84
C LEU A 188 3.99 7.92 -3.51
N PRO A 189 5.21 7.36 -3.46
CA PRO A 189 6.32 7.88 -4.26
C PRO A 189 5.98 7.87 -5.75
N GLY A 190 6.40 8.90 -6.48
CA GLY A 190 6.12 9.02 -7.91
C GLY A 190 5.77 10.43 -8.34
N ARG A 191 5.21 10.55 -9.55
CA ARG A 191 4.82 11.83 -10.13
C ARG A 191 3.45 12.26 -9.61
N TRP A 192 3.37 13.50 -9.17
CA TRP A 192 2.15 14.15 -8.72
C TRP A 192 1.95 15.49 -9.42
N VAL A 193 0.70 15.88 -9.62
CA VAL A 193 0.33 17.20 -10.13
C VAL A 193 -0.62 17.87 -9.15
N LEU A 194 -0.19 19.01 -8.61
CA LEU A 194 -0.99 19.92 -7.80
C LEU A 194 -1.69 20.91 -8.72
N GLU A 195 -3.00 21.06 -8.55
CA GLU A 195 -3.83 22.09 -9.15
C GLU A 195 -4.46 22.90 -8.02
N VAL A 196 -4.45 24.23 -8.12
CA VAL A 196 -5.23 25.09 -7.24
C VAL A 196 -6.45 25.55 -8.02
N GLU A 197 -7.63 25.24 -7.50
CA GLU A 197 -8.91 25.55 -8.12
C GLU A 197 -9.60 26.70 -7.36
N VAL A 198 -10.02 27.74 -8.08
CA VAL A 198 -10.82 28.87 -7.56
C VAL A 198 -12.06 29.01 -8.42
N GLY A 199 -13.24 28.91 -7.82
CA GLY A 199 -14.51 29.03 -8.56
C GLY A 199 -14.68 27.99 -9.68
N GLY A 200 -14.02 26.83 -9.57
CA GLY A 200 -14.04 25.76 -10.59
C GLY A 200 -13.01 25.93 -11.71
N LEU A 201 -12.18 26.99 -11.67
CA LEU A 201 -11.08 27.22 -12.62
C LEU A 201 -9.73 26.87 -11.99
N VAL A 202 -8.88 26.17 -12.73
CA VAL A 202 -7.49 25.90 -12.32
C VAL A 202 -6.67 27.17 -12.53
N VAL A 203 -6.20 27.76 -11.44
CA VAL A 203 -5.42 29.01 -11.44
C VAL A 203 -3.92 28.78 -11.26
N GLU A 204 -3.52 27.62 -10.74
CA GLU A 204 -2.13 27.22 -10.57
C GLU A 204 -1.99 25.73 -10.88
N ARG A 205 -0.90 25.34 -11.53
CA ARG A 205 -0.58 23.93 -11.80
C ARG A 205 0.90 23.66 -11.63
N ARG A 206 1.26 22.72 -10.75
CA ARG A 206 2.65 22.36 -10.47
C ARG A 206 2.85 20.85 -10.41
N ALA A 207 3.91 20.35 -11.04
CA ALA A 207 4.29 18.95 -10.98
C ALA A 207 5.38 18.71 -9.91
N PHE A 208 5.30 17.56 -9.25
CA PHE A 208 6.25 17.08 -8.25
C PHE A 208 6.66 15.65 -8.58
N VAL A 209 7.89 15.27 -8.22
CA VAL A 209 8.33 13.88 -8.15
C VAL A 209 8.68 13.62 -6.68
N LEU A 210 7.81 12.89 -5.99
CA LEU A 210 7.95 12.61 -4.57
C LEU A 210 8.70 11.30 -4.36
N ARG A 211 9.65 11.27 -3.42
CA ARG A 211 10.33 10.06 -2.95
C ARG A 211 9.80 9.68 -1.58
N SER A 212 9.98 8.42 -1.19
CA SER A 212 9.53 7.98 0.13
C SER A 212 10.31 8.68 1.24
N GLY A 213 9.60 9.25 2.20
CA GLY A 213 10.12 10.07 3.30
C GLY A 213 10.23 11.56 2.97
N ASP A 214 9.94 11.99 1.74
CA ASP A 214 10.02 13.40 1.39
C ASP A 214 8.94 14.23 2.11
N VAL A 215 9.30 15.46 2.47
CA VAL A 215 8.35 16.50 2.87
C VAL A 215 8.55 17.70 1.96
N HIS A 216 7.62 17.92 1.05
CA HIS A 216 7.64 19.06 0.13
C HIS A 216 6.78 20.20 0.64
N SER A 217 7.27 21.42 0.44
CA SER A 217 6.54 22.65 0.73
C SER A 217 6.46 23.48 -0.54
N TYR A 218 5.26 23.87 -0.92
CA TYR A 218 5.00 24.73 -2.06
C TYR A 218 4.16 25.93 -1.64
N THR A 219 4.61 27.14 -1.97
CA THR A 219 3.82 28.35 -1.84
C THR A 219 3.30 28.75 -3.20
N VAL A 220 1.98 28.88 -3.33
CA VAL A 220 1.32 29.30 -4.56
C VAL A 220 1.84 30.68 -4.96
N GLN A 221 2.18 30.86 -6.24
CA GLN A 221 2.60 32.18 -6.70
C GLN A 221 1.45 33.18 -6.52
N PRO A 222 1.74 34.45 -6.17
CA PRO A 222 0.71 35.47 -6.11
C PRO A 222 -0.04 35.50 -7.45
N LEU A 223 -1.35 35.25 -7.39
CA LEU A 223 -2.19 35.36 -8.56
C LEU A 223 -2.09 36.81 -9.03
N LYS A 224 -1.55 37.04 -10.23
CA LYS A 224 -1.57 38.37 -10.83
C LYS A 224 -3.04 38.76 -10.91
N GLU A 225 -3.44 39.83 -10.20
CA GLU A 225 -4.73 40.46 -10.44
C GLU A 225 -4.89 40.61 -11.94
N GLY A 226 -5.90 39.95 -12.49
CA GLY A 226 -6.19 40.03 -13.91
C GLY A 226 -6.27 41.50 -14.29
N ARG A 227 -5.45 41.91 -15.27
CA ARG A 227 -5.70 43.17 -15.97
C ARG A 227 -7.17 43.17 -16.36
N ASN A 228 -7.91 44.13 -15.81
CA ASN A 228 -9.20 44.55 -16.32
C ASN A 228 -9.15 44.49 -17.84
N ARG A 229 -9.95 43.60 -18.43
CA ARG A 229 -10.36 43.78 -19.81
C ARG A 229 -11.37 44.93 -19.77
N SER A 230 -10.86 46.12 -20.06
CA SER A 230 -11.63 47.28 -20.51
C SER A 230 -12.51 46.94 -21.69
#